data_AF-A0A962CYA8-F1
#
_entry.id   AF-A0A962CYA8-F1
#
_cell.length_a   1.000
_cell.length_b   1.000
_cell.length_c   1.000
_cell.angle_alpha   90.00
_cell.angle_beta   90.00
_cell.angle_gamma   90.00
#
_symmetry.space_group_name_H-M   'P 1'
#
loop_
_entity.id
_entity.type
_entity.pdbx_description
1 polymer ?
#
loop_
_entity_poly.entity_id
_entity_poly.type
_entity_poly.pdbx_seq_one_letter_code
_entity_poly.pdbx_strand_id
1 'polypeptide(L)'
;LKQFSIMKSMRIHSYISRISKITILSVIFIGSSNAVQVSLNGSEDLHVIGNVTYNYQAPSPAKVGFQAGVPIVCSSVGSSVSQIVFDATDSNDLPIQTANNAVLSTVYNPSQNKVSIHTDGTIKCATETGMHNDVILMTGFEDALNDLEVELQDSNGFVFPEIVSVANQQIFSYRYVVRNNGFVDVTGNFEEFYNLVPSSPYFSGVGGTDWTCDVGVATFGATNCGDVSFGTDLVSLQNAFIASGEELIISVSRIVEIPNGTVGEPIEMLAAAFVKNATDTLPFNNVSYKIIQTTTNIAPTIDFSSMNAFDEDTGSAAVDFTVTDPNMNDADIEVTAISSNPSVIPNSPSNIIISHNGGSDRSIQIVPNPNANTENQSATITIIADDGITTTQQVFGLDINPINDEPSFSFVCIDNVVDSLTGQVTCNDSNVPEAISLDDFITNIDYGNLFESNQKTSEFLISIANDPDGIIHSDIGGHSVTIDPESNRLQFSLVSGHYGTASISVQLRDDGGTTNGGVDLSQLQVFNISVPIPDYQFIATVSGLPTFESFSLRLMSGGQTQGLTPISSNGVYNIGQLTLGSDYAVSIDGATAGATGCTIDDSGDSNPGNGILEGTNLNANVNFTVNCL
;
A
#
# COMPACT_ATOMS: atom_id res chain seq x y z
N LEU A 1 -32.14 48.54 58.11
CA LEU A 1 -33.34 49.14 57.47
C LEU A 1 -33.17 50.66 57.43
N LYS A 2 -33.08 51.25 56.23
CA LYS A 2 -33.24 52.69 55.99
C LYS A 2 -34.22 52.84 54.82
N GLN A 3 -35.19 53.74 54.95
CA GLN A 3 -36.19 54.00 53.93
C GLN A 3 -35.73 55.22 53.11
N PHE A 4 -35.76 55.13 51.78
CA PHE A 4 -35.33 56.21 50.88
C PHE A 4 -36.43 56.50 49.86
N SER A 5 -36.86 57.75 49.75
CA SER A 5 -37.76 58.23 48.68
C SER A 5 -36.95 58.95 47.62
N ILE A 6 -37.12 58.60 46.34
CA ILE A 6 -36.18 58.99 45.28
C ILE A 6 -36.95 59.34 44.01
N MET A 7 -36.77 60.58 43.50
CA MET A 7 -37.54 61.09 42.37
C MET A 7 -36.85 61.00 40.98
N LYS A 8 -35.58 60.56 40.85
CA LYS A 8 -35.02 60.31 39.50
C LYS A 8 -33.77 59.42 39.35
N SER A 9 -32.85 59.29 40.32
CA SER A 9 -31.78 58.28 40.28
C SER A 9 -31.05 58.18 41.63
N MET A 10 -30.48 57.01 41.95
CA MET A 10 -29.55 56.79 43.07
C MET A 10 -28.57 55.67 42.74
N ARG A 11 -27.27 55.90 42.95
CA ARG A 11 -26.25 54.85 43.02
C ARG A 11 -25.86 54.64 44.47
N ILE A 12 -25.98 53.41 44.98
CA ILE A 12 -25.53 53.04 46.33
C ILE A 12 -24.13 52.46 46.22
N HIS A 13 -23.11 53.21 46.66
CA HIS A 13 -21.77 52.67 46.86
C HIS A 13 -21.56 52.30 48.33
N SER A 14 -21.31 51.02 48.60
CA SER A 14 -20.99 50.50 49.93
C SER A 14 -19.50 50.19 50.04
N TYR A 15 -18.68 51.20 50.33
CA TYR A 15 -17.27 50.97 50.72
C TYR A 15 -17.19 50.53 52.18
N ILE A 16 -17.38 49.23 52.43
CA ILE A 16 -17.23 48.60 53.75
C ILE A 16 -16.36 47.35 53.60
N SER A 17 -15.04 47.54 53.60
CA SER A 17 -14.06 46.47 53.30
C SER A 17 -13.80 45.46 54.42
N ARG A 18 -14.60 45.47 55.52
CA ARG A 18 -14.39 44.61 56.70
C ARG A 18 -15.68 44.20 57.44
N ILE A 19 -16.77 43.91 56.71
CA ILE A 19 -17.94 43.21 57.27
C ILE A 19 -18.30 42.04 56.35
N SER A 20 -18.03 40.81 56.80
CA SER A 20 -18.15 39.55 56.03
C SER A 20 -19.57 38.97 55.98
N LYS A 21 -20.56 39.86 55.79
CA LYS A 21 -21.94 39.61 55.32
C LYS A 21 -22.79 40.86 55.46
N ILE A 22 -23.40 41.30 54.36
CA ILE A 22 -24.43 42.35 54.38
C ILE A 22 -25.77 41.72 54.01
N THR A 23 -26.69 41.67 54.97
CA THR A 23 -28.04 41.15 54.78
C THR A 23 -29.06 42.29 54.61
N ILE A 24 -29.68 42.37 53.43
CA ILE A 24 -30.72 43.33 53.10
C ILE A 24 -32.08 42.62 53.18
N LEU A 25 -32.89 42.99 54.18
CA LEU A 25 -34.18 42.34 54.47
C LEU A 25 -35.36 42.87 53.62
N SER A 26 -35.25 44.06 53.03
CA SER A 26 -36.20 44.57 52.03
C SER A 26 -35.62 45.80 51.34
N VAL A 27 -36.03 46.02 50.09
CA VAL A 27 -35.73 47.26 49.35
C VAL A 27 -37.01 47.74 48.69
N ILE A 28 -37.46 48.93 49.08
CA ILE A 28 -38.69 49.52 48.56
C ILE A 28 -38.31 50.73 47.70
N PHE A 29 -38.66 50.67 46.43
CA PHE A 29 -38.46 51.74 45.47
C PHE A 29 -39.81 52.38 45.14
N ILE A 30 -39.93 53.68 45.39
CA ILE A 30 -41.15 54.47 45.11
C ILE A 30 -40.74 55.56 44.12
N GLY A 31 -41.29 55.52 42.92
CA GLY A 31 -40.92 56.43 41.83
C GLY A 31 -42.06 56.70 40.86
N SER A 32 -42.11 57.95 40.37
CA SER A 32 -43.11 58.44 39.40
C SER A 32 -42.49 58.70 38.03
N SER A 33 -41.49 57.90 37.65
CA SER A 33 -40.64 58.11 36.46
C SER A 33 -40.62 56.87 35.57
N ASN A 34 -40.64 57.09 34.25
CA ASN A 34 -40.81 56.07 33.21
C ASN A 34 -39.58 55.15 33.03
N ALA A 35 -38.51 55.40 33.79
CA ALA A 35 -37.31 54.56 33.87
C ALA A 35 -36.63 54.78 35.22
N VAL A 36 -36.18 53.69 35.85
CA VAL A 36 -35.37 53.69 37.07
C VAL A 36 -34.28 52.63 36.89
N GLN A 37 -33.02 53.04 36.75
CA GLN A 37 -31.89 52.14 36.86
C GLN A 37 -31.47 52.01 38.33
N VAL A 38 -31.43 50.77 38.81
CA VAL A 38 -30.89 50.39 40.11
C VAL A 38 -29.66 49.51 39.87
N SER A 39 -28.55 49.85 40.52
CA SER A 39 -27.33 49.03 40.52
C SER A 39 -26.88 48.87 41.97
N LEU A 40 -26.74 47.61 42.39
CA LEU A 40 -26.28 47.20 43.71
C LEU A 40 -24.92 46.49 43.51
N ASN A 41 -23.83 47.20 43.76
CA ASN A 41 -22.49 46.62 43.77
C ASN A 41 -22.00 46.48 45.22
N GLY A 42 -21.59 45.27 45.59
CA GLY A 42 -20.98 44.92 46.87
C GLY A 42 -19.91 43.84 46.65
N SER A 43 -19.17 43.48 47.71
CA SER A 43 -18.26 42.32 47.66
C SER A 43 -19.04 41.00 47.64
N GLU A 44 -18.31 39.90 47.54
CA GLU A 44 -18.77 38.51 47.35
C GLU A 44 -19.86 38.00 48.34
N ASP A 45 -20.13 38.71 49.44
CA ASP A 45 -21.05 38.35 50.53
C ASP A 45 -22.32 39.24 50.62
N LEU A 46 -22.89 39.72 49.50
CA LEU A 46 -24.13 40.50 49.50
C LEU A 46 -25.38 39.60 49.45
N HIS A 47 -26.12 39.50 50.55
CA HIS A 47 -27.38 38.76 50.63
C HIS A 47 -28.61 39.69 50.64
N VAL A 48 -29.57 39.47 49.74
CA VAL A 48 -30.91 40.10 49.80
C VAL A 48 -31.92 39.00 50.12
N ILE A 49 -32.63 39.11 51.24
CA ILE A 49 -33.48 38.03 51.81
C ILE A 49 -34.92 38.51 52.06
N GLY A 50 -35.40 39.43 51.24
CA GLY A 50 -36.80 39.84 51.27
C GLY A 50 -37.16 40.79 50.14
N ASN A 51 -38.45 41.11 50.07
CA ASN A 51 -39.07 41.62 48.84
C ASN A 51 -38.41 42.92 48.34
N VAL A 52 -38.09 42.92 47.04
CA VAL A 52 -37.84 44.15 46.29
C VAL A 52 -39.17 44.60 45.72
N THR A 53 -39.74 45.67 46.29
CA THR A 53 -41.05 46.18 45.88
C THR A 53 -40.88 47.50 45.15
N TYR A 54 -41.17 47.49 43.84
CA TYR A 54 -41.31 48.73 43.06
C TYR A 54 -42.80 49.08 42.96
N ASN A 55 -43.22 50.15 43.61
CA ASN A 55 -44.61 50.62 43.55
C ASN A 55 -44.72 51.73 42.49
N TYR A 56 -45.28 51.38 41.34
CA TYR A 56 -45.44 52.27 40.19
C TYR A 56 -46.90 52.70 40.04
N GLN A 57 -47.13 54.00 39.86
CA GLN A 57 -48.46 54.64 39.86
C GLN A 57 -48.87 55.13 38.46
N ALA A 58 -48.54 54.38 37.39
CA ALA A 58 -48.94 54.70 36.02
C ALA A 58 -49.13 53.43 35.14
N PRO A 59 -49.91 53.49 34.04
CA PRO A 59 -50.61 52.31 33.50
C PRO A 59 -49.80 51.28 32.68
N SER A 60 -48.48 51.42 32.53
CA SER A 60 -47.66 50.49 31.72
C SER A 60 -46.18 50.54 32.10
N PRO A 61 -45.54 49.40 32.44
CA PRO A 61 -44.09 49.31 32.67
C PRO A 61 -43.33 48.85 31.41
N ALA A 62 -42.16 49.45 31.18
CA ALA A 62 -41.18 48.97 30.19
C ALA A 62 -39.96 48.38 30.91
N LYS A 63 -39.65 47.10 30.61
CA LYS A 63 -38.49 46.27 31.00
C LYS A 63 -37.68 46.66 32.26
N VAL A 64 -37.63 45.73 33.23
CA VAL A 64 -36.59 45.67 34.28
C VAL A 64 -35.56 44.62 33.88
N GLY A 65 -34.27 44.87 34.14
CA GLY A 65 -33.18 43.92 33.86
C GLY A 65 -32.06 44.01 34.90
N PHE A 66 -31.40 42.88 35.16
CA PHE A 66 -30.27 42.75 36.08
C PHE A 66 -29.06 42.18 35.34
N GLN A 67 -27.85 42.51 35.80
CA GLN A 67 -26.60 41.99 35.24
C GLN A 67 -25.65 41.64 36.39
N ALA A 68 -25.21 40.38 36.45
CA ALA A 68 -24.20 39.88 37.39
C ALA A 68 -22.87 39.64 36.68
N GLY A 69 -21.75 39.75 37.40
CA GLY A 69 -20.42 39.95 36.78
C GLY A 69 -19.42 38.78 36.84
N VAL A 70 -19.77 37.62 37.40
CA VAL A 70 -18.88 36.43 37.52
C VAL A 70 -19.71 35.13 37.68
N PRO A 71 -19.17 33.95 37.31
CA PRO A 71 -19.89 32.67 37.33
C PRO A 71 -19.91 32.00 38.72
N ILE A 72 -20.81 31.03 38.92
CA ILE A 72 -21.10 30.35 40.20
C ILE A 72 -21.05 28.83 40.02
N VAL A 73 -20.50 28.12 41.02
CA VAL A 73 -20.29 26.65 41.08
C VAL A 73 -21.18 26.05 42.17
N CYS A 74 -21.67 24.81 42.02
CA CYS A 74 -22.65 24.17 42.91
C CYS A 74 -22.20 22.78 43.40
N SER A 75 -22.60 22.39 44.62
CA SER A 75 -22.35 21.04 45.17
C SER A 75 -23.56 20.48 45.96
N SER A 76 -23.60 19.16 46.08
CA SER A 76 -24.78 18.29 46.33
C SER A 76 -25.56 18.46 47.65
N VAL A 77 -26.86 18.14 47.63
CA VAL A 77 -27.67 17.77 48.82
C VAL A 77 -28.69 16.66 48.47
N GLY A 78 -29.10 15.84 49.45
CA GLY A 78 -30.06 14.73 49.31
C GLY A 78 -31.55 15.06 49.55
N SER A 79 -32.35 14.00 49.67
CA SER A 79 -33.82 13.96 49.50
C SER A 79 -34.69 14.30 50.72
N SER A 80 -35.77 15.10 50.53
CA SER A 80 -37.16 14.73 50.95
C SER A 80 -38.26 15.78 50.65
N VAL A 81 -39.13 15.45 49.69
CA VAL A 81 -40.58 15.78 49.51
C VAL A 81 -41.23 16.99 50.26
N SER A 82 -41.50 18.09 49.54
CA SER A 82 -42.85 18.69 49.32
C SER A 82 -42.77 19.94 48.40
N GLN A 83 -43.79 20.19 47.56
CA GLN A 83 -43.75 21.18 46.46
C GLN A 83 -44.60 22.45 46.71
N ILE A 84 -44.23 23.54 46.02
CA ILE A 84 -44.99 24.80 45.88
C ILE A 84 -44.99 25.18 44.39
N VAL A 85 -46.08 25.78 43.89
CA VAL A 85 -46.30 26.21 42.50
C VAL A 85 -46.53 27.73 42.45
N PHE A 86 -46.21 28.39 41.33
CA PHE A 86 -46.51 29.80 41.05
C PHE A 86 -47.25 29.93 39.71
N ASP A 87 -48.37 30.67 39.72
CA ASP A 87 -49.07 31.13 38.51
C ASP A 87 -48.87 32.65 38.33
N ALA A 88 -48.84 33.10 37.07
CA ALA A 88 -48.74 34.51 36.70
C ALA A 88 -49.89 34.93 35.78
N THR A 89 -50.88 35.61 36.35
CA THR A 89 -52.03 36.18 35.64
C THR A 89 -51.90 37.69 35.42
N ASP A 90 -52.65 38.21 34.47
CA ASP A 90 -52.87 39.65 34.28
C ASP A 90 -53.80 40.22 35.37
N SER A 91 -54.11 41.52 35.30
CA SER A 91 -54.99 42.18 36.28
C SER A 91 -56.46 41.71 36.29
N ASN A 92 -56.82 40.73 35.46
CA ASN A 92 -58.16 40.15 35.32
C ASN A 92 -58.17 38.63 35.58
N ASP A 93 -57.10 38.08 36.16
CA ASP A 93 -56.89 36.65 36.40
C ASP A 93 -56.83 35.78 35.11
N LEU A 94 -56.42 36.36 33.98
CA LEU A 94 -56.15 35.62 32.74
C LEU A 94 -54.64 35.36 32.56
N PRO A 95 -54.20 34.21 32.00
CA PRO A 95 -52.79 33.96 31.74
C PRO A 95 -52.17 35.03 30.81
N ILE A 96 -51.00 35.55 31.17
CA ILE A 96 -50.30 36.57 30.36
C ILE A 96 -49.76 35.90 29.09
N GLN A 97 -50.36 36.18 27.93
CA GLN A 97 -49.83 35.71 26.65
C GLN A 97 -48.82 36.69 26.05
N THR A 98 -47.61 36.19 25.74
CA THR A 98 -46.61 36.90 24.94
C THR A 98 -46.83 36.61 23.45
N ALA A 99 -46.78 37.64 22.60
CA ALA A 99 -47.08 37.52 21.16
C ALA A 99 -45.99 36.80 20.32
N ASN A 100 -45.11 36.02 20.96
CA ASN A 100 -44.20 35.03 20.38
C ASN A 100 -44.14 33.86 21.38
N ASN A 101 -44.26 32.62 20.89
CA ASN A 101 -44.45 31.41 21.71
C ASN A 101 -43.14 30.88 22.34
N ALA A 102 -42.67 31.57 23.38
CA ALA A 102 -41.74 31.11 24.42
C ALA A 102 -41.74 32.23 25.50
N VAL A 103 -41.92 32.04 26.81
CA VAL A 103 -41.63 30.91 27.69
C VAL A 103 -42.13 31.24 29.13
N LEU A 104 -42.38 30.27 30.03
CA LEU A 104 -43.10 30.54 31.29
C LEU A 104 -42.52 30.00 32.62
N SER A 105 -41.24 30.26 32.87
CA SER A 105 -40.51 30.05 34.15
C SER A 105 -40.47 28.63 34.72
N THR A 106 -39.34 28.27 35.31
CA THR A 106 -39.39 27.35 36.44
C THR A 106 -38.38 27.83 37.50
N VAL A 107 -38.65 27.51 38.77
CA VAL A 107 -37.86 27.88 39.96
C VAL A 107 -37.98 26.75 40.98
N TYR A 108 -36.87 26.27 41.56
CA TYR A 108 -36.83 26.09 43.03
C TYR A 108 -35.40 26.21 43.60
N ASN A 109 -35.28 25.98 44.91
CA ASN A 109 -34.77 26.98 45.84
C ASN A 109 -33.84 26.37 46.92
N PRO A 110 -32.66 26.98 47.16
CA PRO A 110 -31.72 26.55 48.20
C PRO A 110 -32.12 27.04 49.60
N SER A 111 -33.23 26.49 50.10
CA SER A 111 -33.23 25.88 51.43
C SER A 111 -33.76 24.45 51.45
N GLN A 112 -34.27 23.96 50.31
CA GLN A 112 -35.20 22.82 50.23
C GLN A 112 -34.98 21.89 48.99
N ASN A 113 -33.89 22.09 48.24
CA ASN A 113 -33.35 21.13 47.27
C ASN A 113 -34.31 20.63 46.16
N LYS A 114 -34.69 21.54 45.24
CA LYS A 114 -35.18 21.21 43.88
C LYS A 114 -34.78 22.33 42.91
N VAL A 115 -34.71 22.05 41.61
CA VAL A 115 -34.37 23.01 40.53
C VAL A 115 -35.40 22.90 39.41
N SER A 116 -35.46 23.96 38.59
CA SER A 116 -36.51 24.21 37.61
C SER A 116 -36.11 25.48 36.80
N ILE A 117 -36.18 25.51 35.44
CA ILE A 117 -35.99 26.68 34.51
C ILE A 117 -36.82 26.51 33.17
N HIS A 118 -37.39 27.59 32.58
CA HIS A 118 -37.88 27.67 31.17
C HIS A 118 -37.15 28.81 30.41
N THR A 119 -36.95 28.73 29.07
CA THR A 119 -36.02 29.63 28.34
C THR A 119 -36.33 30.02 26.87
N ASP A 120 -36.07 31.28 26.50
CA ASP A 120 -36.28 31.86 25.17
C ASP A 120 -35.12 31.65 24.16
N GLY A 121 -34.51 30.45 24.16
CA GLY A 121 -33.52 30.05 23.14
C GLY A 121 -32.06 30.42 23.43
N THR A 122 -31.62 30.37 24.70
CA THR A 122 -30.22 30.65 25.09
C THR A 122 -29.61 29.67 26.10
N ILE A 123 -30.13 28.44 26.26
CA ILE A 123 -29.51 27.46 27.17
C ILE A 123 -28.20 26.89 26.59
N LYS A 124 -27.09 27.26 27.25
CA LYS A 124 -25.89 26.41 27.37
C LYS A 124 -25.65 26.11 28.86
N CYS A 125 -26.25 25.06 29.39
CA CYS A 125 -26.01 24.58 30.76
C CYS A 125 -26.13 23.05 30.85
N ALA A 126 -25.05 22.32 30.56
CA ALA A 126 -24.80 21.04 31.22
C ALA A 126 -24.18 21.33 32.60
N THR A 127 -24.64 20.65 33.66
CA THR A 127 -24.14 20.83 35.03
C THR A 127 -23.03 19.84 35.38
N GLU A 128 -22.15 20.20 36.32
CA GLU A 128 -21.00 19.38 36.79
C GLU A 128 -21.38 18.00 37.37
N THR A 129 -22.67 17.72 37.60
CA THR A 129 -23.17 16.48 38.22
C THR A 129 -24.00 15.59 37.27
N GLY A 130 -23.78 15.72 35.95
CA GLY A 130 -24.55 15.01 34.93
C GLY A 130 -25.82 15.75 34.49
N MET A 131 -26.47 15.20 33.46
CA MET A 131 -27.71 15.73 32.89
C MET A 131 -28.92 14.98 33.46
N HIS A 132 -29.70 15.66 34.30
CA HIS A 132 -30.90 15.07 34.87
C HIS A 132 -32.03 14.96 33.84
N ASN A 133 -32.35 13.71 33.47
CA ASN A 133 -33.47 13.31 32.64
C ASN A 133 -34.80 14.01 33.03
N ASP A 134 -35.00 14.25 34.34
CA ASP A 134 -36.16 14.93 34.94
C ASP A 134 -36.44 16.36 34.42
N VAL A 135 -35.46 17.06 33.84
CA VAL A 135 -35.60 18.48 33.46
C VAL A 135 -36.30 18.67 32.11
N ILE A 136 -36.15 17.73 31.17
CA ILE A 136 -36.79 17.82 29.83
C ILE A 136 -38.27 17.39 29.88
N LEU A 137 -38.66 16.58 30.88
CA LEU A 137 -40.03 16.06 31.06
C LEU A 137 -41.14 17.11 31.25
N MET A 138 -40.82 18.41 31.34
CA MET A 138 -41.78 19.46 31.67
C MET A 138 -42.36 20.25 30.49
N THR A 139 -42.01 19.92 29.23
CA THR A 139 -42.47 20.72 28.07
C THR A 139 -43.06 19.89 26.90
N GLY A 140 -44.35 19.51 27.02
CA GLY A 140 -45.22 19.10 25.91
C GLY A 140 -46.65 18.62 26.34
N PHE A 141 -47.63 18.54 25.40
CA PHE A 141 -48.96 17.86 25.51
C PHE A 141 -49.69 17.21 24.22
N GLU A 142 -49.39 15.96 23.77
CA GLU A 142 -49.76 15.15 22.55
C GLU A 142 -51.19 14.62 22.65
N ASP A 143 -51.77 14.37 21.49
CA ASP A 143 -52.64 13.23 21.23
C ASP A 143 -52.01 12.34 20.15
N ALA A 144 -52.60 11.18 19.85
CA ALA A 144 -52.05 10.21 18.88
C ALA A 144 -51.96 10.71 17.41
N LEU A 145 -52.23 12.00 17.13
CA LEU A 145 -52.03 12.59 15.80
C LEU A 145 -50.59 13.08 15.60
N ASN A 146 -49.88 13.40 16.68
CA ASN A 146 -48.46 13.74 16.69
C ASN A 146 -47.76 12.72 17.60
N ASP A 147 -46.67 12.11 17.11
CA ASP A 147 -45.90 11.11 17.85
C ASP A 147 -44.50 11.11 17.26
N LEU A 148 -43.64 12.00 17.75
CA LEU A 148 -42.22 11.96 17.41
C LEU A 148 -41.51 10.91 18.29
N GLU A 149 -40.45 10.30 17.77
CA GLU A 149 -39.62 9.35 18.51
C GLU A 149 -38.14 9.58 18.16
N VAL A 150 -37.26 9.62 19.16
CA VAL A 150 -35.81 9.70 18.99
C VAL A 150 -35.14 8.43 19.50
N GLU A 151 -34.73 7.57 18.57
CA GLU A 151 -33.98 6.35 18.86
C GLU A 151 -32.48 6.55 18.60
N LEU A 152 -31.63 6.25 19.59
CA LEU A 152 -30.18 6.23 19.41
C LEU A 152 -29.72 4.82 19.02
N GLN A 153 -29.03 4.72 17.88
CA GLN A 153 -28.51 3.50 17.30
C GLN A 153 -27.00 3.60 17.06
N ASP A 154 -26.33 2.45 16.90
CA ASP A 154 -24.96 2.40 16.40
C ASP A 154 -24.87 2.80 14.91
N SER A 155 -23.65 2.88 14.36
CA SER A 155 -23.41 3.21 12.95
C SER A 155 -24.08 2.22 11.97
N ASN A 156 -24.24 0.96 12.36
CA ASN A 156 -24.85 -0.10 11.55
C ASN A 156 -26.39 -0.08 11.60
N GLY A 157 -26.97 0.56 12.61
CA GLY A 157 -28.41 0.69 12.80
C GLY A 157 -29.04 -0.23 13.83
N PHE A 158 -28.25 -0.82 14.71
CA PHE A 158 -28.76 -1.58 15.84
C PHE A 158 -28.87 -0.68 17.07
N VAL A 159 -29.86 -0.95 17.92
CA VAL A 159 -30.00 -0.26 19.22
C VAL A 159 -28.82 -0.64 20.10
N PHE A 160 -28.19 0.35 20.75
CA PHE A 160 -27.04 0.09 21.62
C PHE A 160 -27.36 -0.93 22.73
N PRO A 161 -26.44 -1.86 23.04
CA PRO A 161 -26.57 -2.75 24.19
C PRO A 161 -26.69 -1.96 25.51
N GLU A 162 -27.25 -2.57 26.54
CA GLU A 162 -27.53 -1.91 27.84
C GLU A 162 -26.30 -1.15 28.37
N ILE A 163 -25.14 -1.80 28.34
CA ILE A 163 -23.82 -1.22 28.64
C ILE A 163 -23.07 -0.95 27.33
N VAL A 164 -22.58 0.28 27.16
CA VAL A 164 -21.61 0.67 26.12
C VAL A 164 -20.38 1.20 26.83
N SER A 165 -19.18 0.83 26.36
CA SER A 165 -17.91 1.29 26.90
C SER A 165 -17.02 1.86 25.79
N VAL A 166 -16.28 2.92 26.08
CA VAL A 166 -15.33 3.55 25.15
C VAL A 166 -13.96 3.80 25.78
N ALA A 167 -12.93 3.78 24.95
CA ALA A 167 -11.54 4.07 25.31
C ALA A 167 -11.10 5.49 24.85
N ASN A 168 -9.98 5.96 25.39
CA ASN A 168 -9.46 7.30 25.09
C ASN A 168 -8.93 7.37 23.65
N GLN A 169 -9.24 8.45 22.94
CA GLN A 169 -8.95 8.66 21.51
C GLN A 169 -9.71 7.73 20.55
N GLN A 170 -10.63 6.90 21.04
CA GLN A 170 -11.50 6.09 20.17
C GLN A 170 -12.42 7.00 19.34
N ILE A 171 -12.58 6.68 18.05
CA ILE A 171 -13.64 7.28 17.23
C ILE A 171 -14.95 6.55 17.55
N PHE A 172 -15.89 7.26 18.16
CA PHE A 172 -17.22 6.76 18.49
C PHE A 172 -18.23 7.27 17.45
N SER A 173 -18.79 6.35 16.67
CA SER A 173 -19.77 6.65 15.62
C SER A 173 -21.15 6.07 15.96
N TYR A 174 -22.18 6.88 15.81
CA TYR A 174 -23.55 6.59 16.20
C TYR A 174 -24.54 7.33 15.31
N ARG A 175 -25.83 7.03 15.44
CA ARG A 175 -26.87 7.78 14.74
C ARG A 175 -28.14 7.96 15.57
N TYR A 176 -28.76 9.13 15.45
CA TYR A 176 -30.12 9.34 15.93
C TYR A 176 -31.10 9.10 14.78
N VAL A 177 -32.13 8.30 15.03
CA VAL A 177 -33.27 8.13 14.13
C VAL A 177 -34.44 8.90 14.74
N VAL A 178 -34.87 9.96 14.05
CA VAL A 178 -36.00 10.80 14.46
C VAL A 178 -37.21 10.46 13.59
N ARG A 179 -38.16 9.70 14.15
CA ARG A 179 -39.37 9.25 13.45
C ARG A 179 -40.55 10.16 13.75
N ASN A 180 -41.46 10.28 12.79
CA ASN A 180 -42.81 10.77 13.02
C ASN A 180 -43.79 9.60 12.87
N ASN A 181 -44.07 8.92 13.97
CA ASN A 181 -45.05 7.83 14.07
C ASN A 181 -46.51 8.36 14.05
N GLY A 182 -46.71 9.68 14.11
CA GLY A 182 -48.00 10.35 14.11
C GLY A 182 -48.69 10.40 12.74
N PHE A 183 -49.91 10.95 12.72
CA PHE A 183 -50.78 11.09 11.55
C PHE A 183 -50.77 12.50 10.91
N VAL A 184 -49.97 13.44 11.42
CA VAL A 184 -49.79 14.78 10.84
C VAL A 184 -48.31 15.12 10.66
N ASP A 185 -48.03 16.04 9.75
CA ASP A 185 -46.66 16.50 9.49
C ASP A 185 -46.16 17.41 10.62
N VAL A 186 -44.94 17.16 11.09
CA VAL A 186 -44.33 17.83 12.22
C VAL A 186 -43.22 18.76 11.76
N THR A 187 -43.11 19.94 12.38
CA THR A 187 -41.95 20.83 12.25
C THR A 187 -41.35 21.06 13.63
N GLY A 188 -40.04 20.82 13.78
CA GLY A 188 -39.36 20.91 15.06
C GLY A 188 -37.90 21.32 14.96
N ASN A 189 -37.25 21.35 16.12
CA ASN A 189 -35.80 21.40 16.25
C ASN A 189 -35.30 20.07 16.82
N PHE A 190 -34.01 19.78 16.64
CA PHE A 190 -33.33 18.66 17.28
C PHE A 190 -32.01 19.15 17.86
N GLU A 191 -31.76 18.88 19.14
CA GLU A 191 -30.56 19.35 19.84
C GLU A 191 -29.90 18.18 20.60
N GLU A 192 -28.59 18.06 20.49
CA GLU A 192 -27.74 17.16 21.28
C GLU A 192 -27.09 17.92 22.44
N PHE A 193 -26.94 17.24 23.57
CA PHE A 193 -26.32 17.72 24.79
C PHE A 193 -25.39 16.64 25.37
N TYR A 194 -24.23 17.05 25.85
CA TYR A 194 -23.34 16.27 26.72
C TYR A 194 -22.41 17.22 27.50
N ASN A 195 -21.63 16.68 28.44
CA ASN A 195 -20.68 17.48 29.22
C ASN A 195 -19.48 17.91 28.35
N LEU A 196 -19.24 19.22 28.26
CA LEU A 196 -18.13 19.82 27.50
C LEU A 196 -16.93 20.24 28.38
N VAL A 197 -16.91 19.84 29.66
CA VAL A 197 -15.86 20.25 30.61
C VAL A 197 -14.64 19.31 30.51
N PRO A 198 -13.44 19.80 30.12
CA PRO A 198 -12.26 18.93 29.91
C PRO A 198 -11.62 18.32 31.16
N SER A 199 -12.28 18.40 32.32
CA SER A 199 -11.86 17.72 33.57
C SER A 199 -12.63 16.42 33.84
N SER A 200 -13.55 16.07 32.95
CA SER A 200 -14.31 14.82 32.92
C SER A 200 -14.29 14.28 31.50
N PRO A 201 -14.66 13.01 31.24
CA PRO A 201 -14.74 12.49 29.88
C PRO A 201 -15.74 13.27 29.02
N TYR A 202 -15.38 13.53 27.76
CA TYR A 202 -16.18 14.32 26.81
C TYR A 202 -15.94 13.85 25.37
N PHE A 203 -16.72 14.38 24.42
CA PHE A 203 -16.50 14.18 22.99
C PHE A 203 -15.94 15.45 22.33
N SER A 204 -14.88 15.28 21.53
CA SER A 204 -14.37 16.28 20.57
C SER A 204 -14.79 15.93 19.13
N GLY A 205 -14.72 16.92 18.24
CA GLY A 205 -15.04 16.73 16.81
C GLY A 205 -13.95 15.95 16.07
N VAL A 206 -14.35 15.17 15.06
CA VAL A 206 -13.43 14.42 14.17
C VAL A 206 -12.83 15.31 13.08
N GLY A 207 -13.46 16.47 12.81
CA GLY A 207 -12.99 17.44 11.82
C GLY A 207 -13.63 17.27 10.44
N GLY A 208 -13.92 18.39 9.77
CA GLY A 208 -14.74 18.41 8.56
C GLY A 208 -16.21 18.63 8.91
N THR A 209 -16.99 17.56 8.98
CA THR A 209 -18.39 17.56 9.44
C THR A 209 -18.57 16.44 10.46
N ASP A 210 -18.73 16.78 11.73
CA ASP A 210 -18.87 15.82 12.82
C ASP A 210 -20.23 15.09 12.80
N TRP A 211 -21.22 15.69 12.13
CA TRP A 211 -22.52 15.08 11.90
C TRP A 211 -23.13 15.47 10.55
N THR A 212 -23.95 14.57 9.99
CA THR A 212 -24.81 14.78 8.82
C THR A 212 -26.25 14.37 9.15
N CYS A 213 -27.21 14.95 8.44
CA CYS A 213 -28.61 14.56 8.49
C CYS A 213 -29.10 14.21 7.09
N ASP A 214 -29.71 13.04 6.98
CA ASP A 214 -30.27 12.45 5.77
C ASP A 214 -31.72 12.01 6.01
N VAL A 215 -32.51 11.86 4.95
CA VAL A 215 -33.89 11.35 5.05
C VAL A 215 -33.86 9.83 4.92
N GLY A 216 -34.23 9.11 5.97
CA GLY A 216 -34.15 7.65 6.01
C GLY A 216 -35.23 6.96 5.17
N VAL A 217 -36.49 7.39 5.37
CA VAL A 217 -37.65 6.91 4.61
C VAL A 217 -38.41 8.10 4.04
N ALA A 218 -38.36 8.27 2.71
CA ALA A 218 -39.10 9.29 1.97
C ALA A 218 -40.10 8.62 1.01
N THR A 219 -41.37 8.58 1.41
CA THR A 219 -42.49 8.04 0.61
C THR A 219 -43.19 9.13 -0.22
N PHE A 220 -43.28 10.36 0.30
CA PHE A 220 -43.93 11.49 -0.36
C PHE A 220 -43.03 12.71 -0.56
N GLY A 221 -41.80 12.67 -0.03
CA GLY A 221 -40.73 13.62 -0.39
C GLY A 221 -40.86 15.02 0.21
N ALA A 222 -41.57 15.15 1.32
CA ALA A 222 -41.70 16.41 2.05
C ALA A 222 -40.70 16.53 3.23
N THR A 223 -40.30 15.41 3.83
CA THR A 223 -39.33 15.35 4.94
C THR A 223 -37.98 15.95 4.55
N ASN A 224 -37.41 16.77 5.44
CA ASN A 224 -36.11 17.42 5.27
C ASN A 224 -35.51 17.86 6.62
N CYS A 225 -34.18 17.97 6.66
CA CYS A 225 -33.41 18.34 7.86
C CYS A 225 -33.58 19.80 8.33
N GLY A 226 -34.40 20.62 7.64
CA GLY A 226 -34.60 22.02 7.96
C GLY A 226 -33.47 22.92 7.45
N ASP A 227 -33.03 23.86 8.29
CA ASP A 227 -32.12 24.94 7.91
C ASP A 227 -30.68 24.47 7.59
N VAL A 228 -30.27 23.30 8.11
CA VAL A 228 -28.93 22.70 7.95
C VAL A 228 -29.03 21.17 7.86
N SER A 229 -28.14 20.54 7.10
CA SER A 229 -28.05 19.07 6.96
C SER A 229 -26.70 18.48 7.36
N PHE A 230 -25.80 19.30 7.91
CA PHE A 230 -24.51 18.89 8.46
C PHE A 230 -23.97 19.97 9.41
N GLY A 231 -23.02 19.61 10.27
CA GLY A 231 -22.38 20.57 11.17
C GLY A 231 -21.09 20.07 11.81
N THR A 232 -20.53 20.93 12.67
CA THR A 232 -19.43 20.64 13.59
C THR A 232 -19.92 20.87 15.02
N ASP A 233 -19.22 20.33 16.01
CA ASP A 233 -19.66 20.30 17.41
C ASP A 233 -21.04 19.63 17.56
N LEU A 234 -21.81 19.97 18.60
CA LEU A 234 -23.12 19.37 18.92
C LEU A 234 -24.10 19.35 17.73
N VAL A 235 -24.93 18.31 17.64
CA VAL A 235 -26.06 18.29 16.70
C VAL A 235 -27.05 19.40 17.06
N SER A 236 -27.39 20.24 16.07
CA SER A 236 -28.40 21.30 16.18
C SER A 236 -29.13 21.42 14.83
N LEU A 237 -30.28 20.77 14.69
CA LEU A 237 -31.20 20.98 13.56
C LEU A 237 -32.24 22.03 13.93
N GLN A 238 -32.45 23.00 13.04
CA GLN A 238 -33.49 24.02 13.18
C GLN A 238 -34.53 23.85 12.08
N ASN A 239 -35.81 23.91 12.42
CA ASN A 239 -36.93 23.81 11.47
C ASN A 239 -36.96 22.50 10.63
N ALA A 240 -36.44 21.41 11.19
CA ALA A 240 -36.57 20.08 10.58
C ALA A 240 -38.06 19.75 10.40
N PHE A 241 -38.42 19.28 9.20
CA PHE A 241 -39.79 18.92 8.85
C PHE A 241 -39.83 17.42 8.60
N ILE A 242 -40.75 16.72 9.27
CA ILE A 242 -40.89 15.26 9.19
C ILE A 242 -42.34 14.95 8.89
N ALA A 243 -42.60 14.39 7.70
CA ALA A 243 -43.93 14.01 7.28
C ALA A 243 -44.46 12.82 8.10
N SER A 244 -45.78 12.67 8.19
CA SER A 244 -46.40 11.52 8.85
C SER A 244 -45.89 10.18 8.29
N GLY A 245 -45.34 9.32 9.16
CA GLY A 245 -44.79 8.01 8.81
C GLY A 245 -43.38 8.02 8.20
N GLU A 246 -42.68 9.16 8.20
CA GLU A 246 -41.31 9.31 7.68
C GLU A 246 -40.28 9.53 8.83
N GLU A 247 -38.98 9.38 8.51
CA GLU A 247 -37.89 9.51 9.48
C GLU A 247 -36.66 10.26 8.94
N LEU A 248 -35.97 10.96 9.84
CA LEU A 248 -34.63 11.51 9.62
C LEU A 248 -33.58 10.62 10.29
N ILE A 249 -32.44 10.45 9.64
CA ILE A 249 -31.26 9.76 10.18
C ILE A 249 -30.15 10.80 10.32
N ILE A 250 -29.71 11.03 11.56
CA ILE A 250 -28.62 11.93 11.89
C ILE A 250 -27.41 11.08 12.23
N SER A 251 -26.44 10.97 11.31
CA SER A 251 -25.20 10.23 11.53
C SER A 251 -24.16 11.14 12.21
N VAL A 252 -23.49 10.65 13.25
CA VAL A 252 -22.55 11.42 14.08
C VAL A 252 -21.28 10.61 14.31
N SER A 253 -20.13 11.29 14.29
CA SER A 253 -18.83 10.71 14.63
C SER A 253 -18.03 11.65 15.53
N ARG A 254 -17.44 11.12 16.59
CA ARG A 254 -16.75 11.88 17.66
C ARG A 254 -15.44 11.22 18.03
N ILE A 255 -14.47 11.99 18.49
CA ILE A 255 -13.31 11.47 19.23
C ILE A 255 -13.66 11.47 20.72
N VAL A 256 -13.43 10.35 21.39
CA VAL A 256 -13.60 10.20 22.83
C VAL A 256 -12.38 10.77 23.56
N GLU A 257 -12.59 11.73 24.46
CA GLU A 257 -11.53 12.36 25.25
C GLU A 257 -11.71 11.97 26.71
N ILE A 258 -10.77 11.20 27.26
CA ILE A 258 -10.75 10.77 28.67
C ILE A 258 -9.53 11.39 29.36
N PRO A 259 -9.72 12.44 30.17
CA PRO A 259 -8.65 13.02 30.99
C PRO A 259 -7.96 11.97 31.88
N ASN A 260 -6.66 12.16 32.12
CA ASN A 260 -5.88 11.22 32.92
C ASN A 260 -6.43 11.13 34.36
N GLY A 261 -6.79 9.92 34.79
CA GLY A 261 -7.37 9.65 36.10
C GLY A 261 -8.90 9.70 36.16
N THR A 262 -9.61 9.92 35.04
CA THR A 262 -11.09 9.90 34.98
C THR A 262 -11.66 8.67 34.24
N VAL A 263 -10.87 7.61 34.07
CA VAL A 263 -11.36 6.31 33.57
C VAL A 263 -12.32 5.71 34.60
N GLY A 264 -13.50 5.27 34.14
CA GLY A 264 -14.61 4.81 34.97
C GLY A 264 -15.67 5.89 35.23
N GLU A 265 -15.40 7.17 34.94
CA GLU A 265 -16.43 8.21 34.88
C GLU A 265 -17.17 8.12 33.53
N PRO A 266 -18.51 8.14 33.48
CA PRO A 266 -19.23 8.00 32.22
C PRO A 266 -19.29 9.30 31.41
N ILE A 267 -19.47 9.16 30.09
CA ILE A 267 -20.04 10.21 29.25
C ILE A 267 -21.55 10.02 29.24
N GLU A 268 -22.29 11.05 29.65
CA GLU A 268 -23.74 11.11 29.51
C GLU A 268 -24.10 11.86 28.23
N MET A 269 -24.88 11.22 27.37
CA MET A 269 -25.45 11.79 26.14
C MET A 269 -26.96 11.95 26.30
N LEU A 270 -27.47 13.06 25.79
CA LEU A 270 -28.88 13.38 25.79
C LEU A 270 -29.20 14.11 24.48
N ALA A 271 -30.21 13.66 23.75
CA ALA A 271 -30.72 14.37 22.59
C ALA A 271 -32.24 14.50 22.68
N ALA A 272 -32.77 15.62 22.19
CA ALA A 272 -34.19 15.92 22.28
C ALA A 272 -34.72 16.58 20.99
N ALA A 273 -35.91 16.15 20.57
CA ALA A 273 -36.70 16.80 19.55
C ALA A 273 -37.72 17.77 20.17
N PHE A 274 -37.91 18.95 19.56
CA PHE A 274 -38.79 20.00 20.05
C PHE A 274 -39.78 20.44 18.97
N VAL A 275 -41.05 20.08 19.09
CA VAL A 275 -42.09 20.43 18.12
C VAL A 275 -42.52 21.90 18.25
N LYS A 276 -42.65 22.61 17.13
CA LYS A 276 -43.04 24.04 17.09
C LYS A 276 -44.54 24.31 16.95
N ASN A 277 -45.27 23.38 16.32
CA ASN A 277 -46.64 23.61 15.81
C ASN A 277 -47.70 22.64 16.36
N ALA A 278 -47.32 21.78 17.30
CA ALA A 278 -48.19 20.86 18.02
C ALA A 278 -47.79 20.81 19.50
N THR A 279 -48.47 20.00 20.29
CA THR A 279 -48.29 19.86 21.74
C THR A 279 -47.95 18.38 22.03
N ASP A 280 -46.89 17.98 22.81
CA ASP A 280 -46.42 16.56 23.16
C ASP A 280 -46.54 15.88 24.61
N THR A 281 -47.30 14.79 24.86
CA THR A 281 -47.75 14.29 26.21
C THR A 281 -47.10 12.97 26.57
N LEU A 282 -46.41 12.36 25.60
CA LEU A 282 -45.52 11.26 25.84
C LEU A 282 -44.08 11.75 25.65
N PRO A 283 -43.64 12.87 26.29
CA PRO A 283 -42.33 13.51 26.04
C PRO A 283 -41.12 12.62 26.40
N PHE A 284 -41.37 11.38 26.81
CA PHE A 284 -40.42 10.32 27.07
C PHE A 284 -39.83 9.70 25.79
N ASN A 285 -40.52 9.73 24.64
CA ASN A 285 -39.97 9.19 23.38
C ASN A 285 -39.32 10.27 22.48
N ASN A 286 -39.64 11.55 22.68
CA ASN A 286 -38.94 12.69 22.07
C ASN A 286 -37.50 12.91 22.56
N VAL A 287 -37.04 12.08 23.49
CA VAL A 287 -35.76 12.22 24.16
C VAL A 287 -35.04 10.88 24.14
N SER A 288 -33.77 10.89 23.71
CA SER A 288 -32.88 9.74 23.84
C SER A 288 -31.78 10.07 24.84
N TYR A 289 -31.56 9.18 25.82
CA TYR A 289 -30.53 9.32 26.83
C TYR A 289 -29.66 8.07 26.87
N LYS A 290 -28.34 8.23 26.88
CA LYS A 290 -27.39 7.13 26.95
C LYS A 290 -26.24 7.45 27.88
N ILE A 291 -25.94 6.51 28.76
CA ILE A 291 -24.71 6.50 29.56
C ILE A 291 -23.71 5.62 28.82
N ILE A 292 -22.54 6.17 28.53
CA ILE A 292 -21.40 5.46 27.96
C ILE A 292 -20.32 5.40 29.04
N GLN A 293 -19.93 4.19 29.43
CA GLN A 293 -18.86 3.98 30.40
C GLN A 293 -17.50 4.27 29.75
N THR A 294 -16.54 4.78 30.53
CA THR A 294 -15.15 4.87 30.06
C THR A 294 -14.31 3.72 30.58
N THR A 295 -13.48 3.15 29.71
CA THR A 295 -12.57 2.05 30.02
C THR A 295 -11.14 2.40 29.63
N THR A 296 -10.17 1.68 30.20
CA THR A 296 -8.81 1.65 29.65
C THR A 296 -8.86 0.94 28.31
N ASN A 297 -8.16 1.45 27.28
CA ASN A 297 -7.96 0.68 26.07
C ASN A 297 -7.21 -0.61 26.39
N ILE A 298 -7.69 -1.72 25.83
CA ILE A 298 -6.97 -2.99 25.78
C ILE A 298 -6.50 -3.10 24.33
N ALA A 299 -5.22 -3.45 24.11
CA ALA A 299 -4.72 -3.60 22.75
C ALA A 299 -5.25 -4.88 22.09
N PRO A 300 -5.36 -4.93 20.75
CA PRO A 300 -5.82 -6.11 20.03
C PRO A 300 -4.99 -7.35 20.37
N THR A 301 -5.60 -8.52 20.33
CA THR A 301 -4.92 -9.81 20.47
C THR A 301 -4.87 -10.52 19.13
N ILE A 302 -3.67 -10.96 18.72
CA ILE A 302 -3.45 -11.81 17.55
C ILE A 302 -3.24 -13.25 18.06
N ASP A 303 -4.01 -14.21 17.52
CA ASP A 303 -3.79 -15.65 17.74
C ASP A 303 -3.39 -16.31 16.41
N PHE A 304 -2.10 -16.18 16.07
CA PHE A 304 -1.46 -16.91 14.98
C PHE A 304 -0.56 -18.01 15.56
N SER A 305 -0.65 -19.23 15.03
CA SER A 305 0.10 -20.38 15.55
C SER A 305 1.47 -20.53 14.89
N SER A 306 1.50 -20.84 13.60
CA SER A 306 2.70 -21.04 12.78
C SER A 306 2.33 -21.16 11.30
N MET A 307 3.29 -20.88 10.40
CA MET A 307 3.21 -21.27 9.00
C MET A 307 3.96 -22.58 8.79
N ASN A 308 3.41 -23.50 7.99
CA ASN A 308 4.12 -24.71 7.56
C ASN A 308 5.14 -24.36 6.47
N ALA A 309 6.17 -25.20 6.32
CA ALA A 309 7.11 -25.09 5.21
C ALA A 309 6.42 -25.25 3.84
N PHE A 310 6.92 -24.54 2.84
CA PHE A 310 6.46 -24.57 1.45
C PHE A 310 7.64 -24.26 0.50
N ASP A 311 7.45 -24.39 -0.82
CA ASP A 311 8.56 -24.37 -1.78
C ASP A 311 8.63 -23.03 -2.56
N GLU A 312 9.84 -22.57 -2.91
CA GLU A 312 10.12 -21.18 -3.30
C GLU A 312 9.42 -20.64 -4.56
N ASP A 313 9.00 -21.49 -5.50
CA ASP A 313 8.26 -21.04 -6.70
C ASP A 313 6.73 -21.15 -6.56
N THR A 314 6.27 -21.39 -5.34
CA THR A 314 4.85 -21.52 -5.01
C THR A 314 4.46 -20.63 -3.84
N GLY A 315 3.24 -20.09 -3.90
CA GLY A 315 2.64 -19.46 -2.72
C GLY A 315 2.34 -20.51 -1.65
N SER A 316 2.48 -20.12 -0.38
CA SER A 316 2.05 -20.93 0.75
C SER A 316 0.57 -21.31 0.62
N ALA A 317 0.12 -22.31 1.38
CA ALA A 317 -1.31 -22.38 1.70
C ALA A 317 -1.73 -21.12 2.48
N ALA A 318 -2.99 -20.70 2.34
CA ALA A 318 -3.56 -19.71 3.26
C ALA A 318 -3.65 -20.31 4.67
N VAL A 319 -3.19 -19.57 5.67
CA VAL A 319 -3.22 -19.96 7.08
C VAL A 319 -4.18 -19.03 7.82
N ASP A 320 -5.21 -19.61 8.44
CA ASP A 320 -6.18 -18.87 9.23
C ASP A 320 -5.61 -18.46 10.60
N PHE A 321 -6.02 -17.29 11.08
CA PHE A 321 -5.72 -16.76 12.40
C PHE A 321 -6.84 -15.83 12.87
N THR A 322 -6.88 -15.50 14.15
CA THR A 322 -7.87 -14.54 14.67
C THR A 322 -7.20 -13.26 15.17
N VAL A 323 -7.93 -12.15 15.02
CA VAL A 323 -7.63 -10.88 15.66
C VAL A 323 -8.86 -10.45 16.43
N THR A 324 -8.72 -10.19 17.73
CA THR A 324 -9.83 -9.85 18.62
C THR A 324 -9.52 -8.65 19.49
N ASP A 325 -10.52 -7.81 19.79
CA ASP A 325 -10.40 -6.68 20.70
C ASP A 325 -11.61 -6.57 21.65
N PRO A 326 -11.41 -6.44 22.99
CA PRO A 326 -12.54 -6.32 23.93
C PRO A 326 -13.27 -4.97 23.91
N ASN A 327 -12.76 -3.95 23.20
CA ASN A 327 -13.24 -2.57 23.19
C ASN A 327 -13.64 -2.08 21.77
N MET A 328 -13.29 -2.83 20.73
CA MET A 328 -13.67 -2.60 19.34
C MET A 328 -14.51 -3.77 18.80
N ASN A 329 -15.18 -3.57 17.66
CA ASN A 329 -15.70 -4.67 16.87
C ASN A 329 -14.52 -5.28 16.08
N ASP A 330 -14.29 -6.58 16.22
CA ASP A 330 -13.18 -7.29 15.58
C ASP A 330 -13.10 -7.11 14.05
N ALA A 331 -14.23 -6.79 13.40
CA ALA A 331 -14.28 -6.52 11.98
C ALA A 331 -13.63 -5.20 11.55
N ASP A 332 -13.55 -4.23 12.45
CA ASP A 332 -13.09 -2.86 12.17
C ASP A 332 -11.58 -2.66 12.49
N ILE A 333 -10.92 -3.69 13.05
CA ILE A 333 -9.47 -3.68 13.35
C ILE A 333 -8.68 -3.76 12.03
N GLU A 334 -7.77 -2.80 11.81
CA GLU A 334 -6.86 -2.81 10.67
C GLU A 334 -5.75 -3.85 10.89
N VAL A 335 -5.54 -4.73 9.91
CA VAL A 335 -4.53 -5.79 9.98
C VAL A 335 -3.60 -5.68 8.78
N THR A 336 -2.31 -5.46 9.05
CA THR A 336 -1.25 -5.39 8.04
C THR A 336 -0.13 -6.37 8.38
N ALA A 337 0.79 -6.62 7.44
CA ALA A 337 1.99 -7.39 7.73
C ALA A 337 3.19 -6.93 6.90
N ILE A 338 4.39 -7.12 7.46
CA ILE A 338 5.66 -6.66 6.89
C ILE A 338 6.71 -7.77 6.99
N SER A 339 7.42 -8.01 5.90
CA SER A 339 8.59 -8.88 5.80
C SER A 339 9.87 -8.20 6.29
N SER A 340 10.67 -8.93 7.06
CA SER A 340 12.03 -8.52 7.45
C SER A 340 13.04 -8.58 6.31
N ASN A 341 12.75 -9.30 5.22
CA ASN A 341 13.62 -9.44 4.06
C ASN A 341 12.85 -9.24 2.74
N PRO A 342 12.74 -8.00 2.24
CA PRO A 342 12.04 -7.68 0.99
C PRO A 342 12.63 -8.27 -0.28
N SER A 343 13.85 -8.83 -0.24
CA SER A 343 14.42 -9.55 -1.40
C SER A 343 13.88 -10.98 -1.53
N VAL A 344 13.38 -11.57 -0.44
CA VAL A 344 12.71 -12.88 -0.41
C VAL A 344 11.20 -12.70 -0.53
N ILE A 345 10.60 -11.96 0.40
CA ILE A 345 9.16 -11.63 0.38
C ILE A 345 8.99 -10.11 0.25
N PRO A 346 8.65 -9.57 -0.93
CA PRO A 346 8.32 -8.17 -1.10
C PRO A 346 7.18 -7.71 -0.17
N ASN A 347 7.24 -6.47 0.31
CA ASN A 347 6.15 -5.82 1.06
C ASN A 347 5.05 -5.32 0.10
N SER A 348 4.51 -6.23 -0.72
CA SER A 348 3.45 -5.97 -1.70
C SER A 348 2.20 -6.81 -1.36
N PRO A 349 0.98 -6.31 -1.59
CA PRO A 349 -0.26 -7.08 -1.42
C PRO A 349 -0.34 -8.34 -2.29
N SER A 350 0.52 -8.49 -3.32
CA SER A 350 0.67 -9.71 -4.12
C SER A 350 1.52 -10.81 -3.45
N ASN A 351 2.29 -10.44 -2.43
CA ASN A 351 3.32 -11.29 -1.80
C ASN A 351 3.01 -11.55 -0.32
N ILE A 352 2.32 -10.62 0.33
CA ILE A 352 1.75 -10.79 1.68
C ILE A 352 0.25 -10.52 1.57
N ILE A 353 -0.51 -11.59 1.34
CA ILE A 353 -1.94 -11.54 1.07
C ILE A 353 -2.68 -11.78 2.39
N ILE A 354 -3.33 -10.74 2.93
CA ILE A 354 -4.23 -10.85 4.09
C ILE A 354 -5.67 -10.79 3.59
N SER A 355 -6.51 -11.73 4.03
CA SER A 355 -7.95 -11.73 3.77
C SER A 355 -8.76 -11.59 5.05
N HIS A 356 -9.89 -10.87 4.96
CA HIS A 356 -10.87 -10.75 6.03
C HIS A 356 -12.01 -11.76 5.80
N ASN A 357 -12.15 -12.72 6.70
CA ASN A 357 -13.10 -13.84 6.54
C ASN A 357 -14.43 -13.63 7.29
N GLY A 358 -14.55 -12.53 8.04
CA GLY A 358 -15.72 -12.15 8.82
C GLY A 358 -15.41 -12.06 10.32
N GLY A 359 -15.86 -11.00 10.99
CA GLY A 359 -15.64 -10.82 12.44
C GLY A 359 -14.15 -10.80 12.79
N SER A 360 -13.72 -11.69 13.69
CA SER A 360 -12.33 -11.87 14.10
C SER A 360 -11.46 -12.68 13.12
N ASP A 361 -12.08 -13.42 12.19
CA ASP A 361 -11.36 -14.38 11.36
C ASP A 361 -10.57 -13.67 10.25
N ARG A 362 -9.31 -14.04 10.10
CA ARG A 362 -8.37 -13.58 9.07
C ARG A 362 -7.65 -14.78 8.46
N SER A 363 -7.10 -14.61 7.27
CA SER A 363 -6.11 -15.54 6.74
C SER A 363 -4.94 -14.81 6.11
N ILE A 364 -3.75 -15.42 6.19
CA ILE A 364 -2.52 -14.92 5.57
C ILE A 364 -1.96 -15.96 4.61
N GLN A 365 -1.60 -15.52 3.41
CA GLN A 365 -0.86 -16.30 2.41
C GLN A 365 0.41 -15.53 2.03
N ILE A 366 1.53 -16.24 1.95
CA ILE A 366 2.82 -15.68 1.57
C ILE A 366 3.20 -16.19 0.18
N VAL A 367 3.64 -15.28 -0.69
CA VAL A 367 4.21 -15.61 -2.00
C VAL A 367 5.58 -14.94 -2.09
N PRO A 368 6.68 -15.70 -2.17
CA PRO A 368 8.02 -15.15 -2.35
C PRO A 368 8.18 -14.51 -3.74
N ASN A 369 9.33 -13.85 -3.94
CA ASN A 369 9.84 -13.69 -5.29
C ASN A 369 10.12 -15.09 -5.89
N PRO A 370 10.00 -15.26 -7.22
CA PRO A 370 10.51 -16.45 -7.89
C PRO A 370 11.96 -16.70 -7.47
N ASN A 371 12.36 -17.97 -7.34
CA ASN A 371 13.75 -18.35 -7.11
C ASN A 371 14.33 -17.76 -5.80
N ALA A 372 13.51 -17.59 -4.75
CA ALA A 372 13.92 -17.01 -3.46
C ALA A 372 13.46 -17.79 -2.20
N ASN A 373 14.35 -18.65 -1.70
CA ASN A 373 14.19 -19.48 -0.50
C ASN A 373 14.80 -18.86 0.77
N THR A 374 14.69 -19.61 1.88
CA THR A 374 15.25 -19.24 3.19
C THR A 374 16.45 -20.07 3.66
N GLU A 375 17.02 -20.96 2.84
CA GLU A 375 18.13 -21.84 3.27
C GLU A 375 19.36 -21.02 3.68
N ASN A 376 19.74 -20.06 2.83
CA ASN A 376 20.94 -19.23 3.03
C ASN A 376 20.63 -17.82 3.58
N GLN A 377 19.35 -17.51 3.84
CA GLN A 377 18.89 -16.19 4.28
C GLN A 377 17.56 -16.28 5.06
N SER A 378 17.52 -15.82 6.31
CA SER A 378 16.28 -15.86 7.10
C SER A 378 15.27 -14.79 6.67
N ALA A 379 13.99 -15.16 6.55
CA ALA A 379 12.87 -14.23 6.45
C ALA A 379 11.87 -14.44 7.61
N THR A 380 11.32 -13.33 8.12
CA THR A 380 10.26 -13.33 9.14
C THR A 380 9.17 -12.37 8.72
N ILE A 381 7.92 -12.68 9.08
CA ILE A 381 6.76 -11.81 8.87
C ILE A 381 6.32 -11.26 10.22
N THR A 382 6.12 -9.94 10.29
CA THR A 382 5.48 -9.26 11.43
C THR A 382 4.04 -8.95 11.03
N ILE A 383 3.06 -9.61 11.65
CA ILE A 383 1.65 -9.20 11.60
C ILE A 383 1.45 -8.06 12.59
N ILE A 384 0.71 -7.04 12.18
CA ILE A 384 0.38 -5.85 12.97
C ILE A 384 -1.15 -5.73 12.98
N ALA A 385 -1.75 -5.69 14.17
CA ALA A 385 -3.16 -5.35 14.38
C ALA A 385 -3.23 -3.96 15.04
N ASP A 386 -4.05 -3.07 14.50
CA ASP A 386 -4.22 -1.67 14.93
C ASP A 386 -5.71 -1.37 15.14
N ASP A 387 -6.07 -0.93 16.35
CA ASP A 387 -7.42 -0.45 16.70
C ASP A 387 -7.60 1.08 16.46
N GLY A 388 -6.55 1.75 15.96
CA GLY A 388 -6.46 3.20 15.78
C GLY A 388 -5.88 3.96 16.99
N ILE A 389 -5.60 3.27 18.09
CA ILE A 389 -5.15 3.82 19.38
C ILE A 389 -3.85 3.11 19.84
N THR A 390 -3.82 1.78 19.73
CA THR A 390 -2.73 0.89 20.13
C THR A 390 -2.55 -0.25 19.13
N THR A 391 -1.29 -0.67 18.96
CA THR A 391 -0.93 -1.77 18.07
C THR A 391 -0.41 -2.97 18.85
N THR A 392 -0.80 -4.16 18.40
CA THR A 392 -0.18 -5.43 18.77
C THR A 392 0.55 -6.02 17.57
N GLN A 393 1.73 -6.60 17.82
CA GLN A 393 2.57 -7.19 16.79
C GLN A 393 2.89 -8.64 17.14
N GLN A 394 2.81 -9.53 16.16
CA GLN A 394 3.25 -10.91 16.26
C GLN A 394 4.21 -11.24 15.13
N VAL A 395 5.37 -11.82 15.46
CA VAL A 395 6.42 -12.20 14.51
C VAL A 395 6.49 -13.71 14.38
N PHE A 396 6.55 -14.22 13.16
CA PHE A 396 6.83 -15.63 12.87
C PHE A 396 7.92 -15.78 11.79
N GLY A 397 8.68 -16.86 11.87
CA GLY A 397 9.67 -17.23 10.85
C GLY A 397 9.03 -17.98 9.69
N LEU A 398 9.63 -17.85 8.51
CA LEU A 398 9.30 -18.63 7.33
C LEU A 398 10.31 -19.77 7.13
N ASP A 399 9.83 -20.87 6.57
CA ASP A 399 10.62 -22.00 6.11
C ASP A 399 10.23 -22.24 4.65
N ILE A 400 11.03 -21.70 3.74
CA ILE A 400 10.83 -21.76 2.29
C ILE A 400 11.92 -22.69 1.75
N ASN A 401 11.52 -23.87 1.28
CA ASN A 401 12.43 -24.87 0.75
C ASN A 401 13.00 -24.40 -0.60
N PRO A 402 14.29 -24.62 -0.86
CA PRO A 402 14.83 -24.44 -2.19
C PRO A 402 14.27 -25.48 -3.17
N ILE A 403 14.03 -25.05 -4.41
CA ILE A 403 13.78 -25.92 -5.58
C ILE A 403 14.90 -25.65 -6.59
N ASN A 404 15.34 -26.71 -7.28
CA ASN A 404 16.38 -26.60 -8.30
C ASN A 404 15.90 -25.82 -9.54
N ASP A 405 16.58 -24.75 -9.92
CA ASP A 405 16.30 -23.95 -11.12
C ASP A 405 17.04 -24.42 -12.37
N GLU A 406 16.60 -23.95 -13.55
CA GLU A 406 17.25 -24.27 -14.83
C GLU A 406 18.69 -23.68 -14.89
N PRO A 407 19.74 -24.51 -14.99
CA PRO A 407 21.11 -24.01 -15.09
C PRO A 407 21.36 -23.35 -16.45
N SER A 408 22.34 -22.45 -16.52
CA SER A 408 22.74 -21.77 -17.75
C SER A 408 24.25 -21.69 -17.90
N PHE A 409 24.72 -21.44 -19.13
CA PHE A 409 26.14 -21.31 -19.45
C PHE A 409 26.34 -20.49 -20.72
N SER A 410 27.59 -20.22 -21.09
CA SER A 410 27.99 -19.59 -22.35
C SER A 410 29.19 -20.29 -22.98
N PHE A 411 29.20 -20.46 -24.30
CA PHE A 411 30.40 -20.86 -25.04
C PHE A 411 31.36 -19.69 -25.20
N VAL A 412 32.67 -19.94 -25.14
CA VAL A 412 33.71 -18.98 -25.59
C VAL A 412 33.62 -18.73 -27.09
N CYS A 413 33.22 -19.74 -27.87
CA CYS A 413 33.06 -19.63 -29.31
C CYS A 413 31.93 -20.52 -29.85
N ILE A 414 31.03 -19.94 -30.64
CA ILE A 414 29.92 -20.67 -31.29
C ILE A 414 30.23 -21.16 -32.70
N ASP A 415 31.28 -20.67 -33.37
CA ASP A 415 31.71 -21.11 -34.70
C ASP A 415 33.22 -21.38 -34.72
N ASN A 416 33.57 -22.61 -34.33
CA ASN A 416 34.94 -23.05 -34.11
C ASN A 416 35.52 -23.54 -35.42
N VAL A 417 36.57 -22.88 -35.92
CA VAL A 417 37.22 -23.23 -37.19
C VAL A 417 38.52 -23.94 -36.90
N VAL A 418 38.69 -25.15 -37.44
CA VAL A 418 39.90 -25.96 -37.24
C VAL A 418 40.75 -25.95 -38.50
N ASP A 419 41.95 -25.36 -38.40
CA ASP A 419 42.92 -25.40 -39.48
C ASP A 419 43.40 -26.85 -39.71
N SER A 420 43.15 -27.38 -40.90
CA SER A 420 43.36 -28.79 -41.24
C SER A 420 44.83 -29.18 -41.46
N LEU A 421 45.77 -28.23 -41.42
CA LEU A 421 47.22 -28.47 -41.51
C LEU A 421 47.90 -28.46 -40.13
N THR A 422 47.47 -27.56 -39.25
CA THR A 422 48.09 -27.28 -37.95
C THR A 422 47.31 -27.86 -36.77
N GLY A 423 46.02 -28.16 -36.95
CA GLY A 423 45.10 -28.52 -35.88
C GLY A 423 44.75 -27.35 -34.94
N GLN A 424 45.15 -26.12 -35.29
CA GLN A 424 44.82 -24.93 -34.50
C GLN A 424 43.33 -24.62 -34.62
N VAL A 425 42.69 -24.34 -33.48
CA VAL A 425 41.30 -23.89 -33.44
C VAL A 425 41.25 -22.38 -33.30
N THR A 426 40.47 -21.75 -34.18
CA THR A 426 40.18 -20.32 -34.22
C THR A 426 38.67 -20.11 -34.04
N CYS A 427 38.25 -18.89 -33.71
CA CYS A 427 36.83 -18.55 -33.68
C CYS A 427 36.47 -17.64 -34.84
N ASN A 428 35.43 -18.00 -35.59
CA ASN A 428 34.85 -17.15 -36.65
C ASN A 428 33.79 -16.18 -36.08
N ASP A 429 34.09 -15.60 -34.91
CA ASP A 429 33.33 -14.51 -34.30
C ASP A 429 34.25 -13.28 -34.21
N SER A 430 33.75 -12.12 -34.66
CA SER A 430 34.50 -10.86 -34.67
C SER A 430 34.80 -10.30 -33.28
N ASN A 431 34.23 -10.89 -32.22
CA ASN A 431 34.38 -10.48 -30.82
C ASN A 431 35.36 -11.38 -30.03
N VAL A 432 35.89 -12.45 -30.64
CA VAL A 432 36.72 -13.47 -29.99
C VAL A 432 38.14 -13.45 -30.58
N PRO A 433 39.22 -13.69 -29.80
CA PRO A 433 40.58 -13.74 -30.34
C PRO A 433 40.76 -14.81 -31.44
N GLU A 434 41.62 -14.51 -32.42
CA GLU A 434 41.89 -15.39 -33.58
C GLU A 434 42.40 -16.80 -33.21
N ALA A 435 42.87 -17.04 -31.99
CA ALA A 435 43.19 -18.36 -31.49
C ALA A 435 42.46 -18.57 -30.15
N ILE A 436 41.68 -19.64 -30.05
CA ILE A 436 40.93 -19.96 -28.83
C ILE A 436 41.56 -21.11 -28.05
N SER A 437 41.45 -21.01 -26.73
CA SER A 437 41.68 -22.16 -25.85
C SER A 437 40.51 -23.12 -25.97
N LEU A 438 40.79 -24.42 -25.97
CA LEU A 438 39.77 -25.45 -25.77
C LEU A 438 39.54 -25.76 -24.29
N ASP A 439 40.47 -25.37 -23.40
CA ASP A 439 40.25 -25.31 -21.95
C ASP A 439 39.41 -24.06 -21.61
N ASP A 440 38.54 -24.15 -20.61
CA ASP A 440 37.54 -23.12 -20.28
C ASP A 440 36.61 -22.74 -21.46
N PHE A 441 36.28 -23.70 -22.34
CA PHE A 441 35.38 -23.48 -23.48
C PHE A 441 33.94 -23.15 -23.04
N ILE A 442 33.52 -23.67 -21.89
CA ILE A 442 32.29 -23.27 -21.20
C ILE A 442 32.63 -22.23 -20.12
N THR A 443 31.88 -21.14 -20.12
CA THR A 443 32.04 -19.98 -19.22
C THR A 443 30.68 -19.53 -18.70
N ASN A 444 30.67 -18.61 -17.71
CA ASN A 444 29.44 -18.05 -17.12
C ASN A 444 28.43 -19.14 -16.72
N ILE A 445 28.92 -20.23 -16.12
CA ILE A 445 28.05 -21.26 -15.58
C ILE A 445 27.31 -20.65 -14.39
N ASP A 446 25.99 -20.63 -14.49
CA ASP A 446 25.06 -20.32 -13.42
C ASP A 446 24.22 -21.58 -13.19
N TYR A 447 23.99 -21.97 -11.94
CA TYR A 447 23.21 -23.18 -11.64
C TYR A 447 21.72 -22.90 -11.48
N GLY A 448 21.30 -21.66 -11.80
CA GLY A 448 19.90 -21.23 -11.80
C GLY A 448 19.80 -19.85 -11.16
N ASN A 449 19.94 -19.82 -9.83
CA ASN A 449 19.88 -18.62 -9.01
C ASN A 449 21.07 -18.48 -8.02
N LEU A 450 21.22 -17.28 -7.44
CA LEU A 450 22.33 -16.95 -6.52
C LEU A 450 22.35 -17.78 -5.22
N PHE A 451 21.22 -18.37 -4.84
CA PHE A 451 21.05 -19.17 -3.62
C PHE A 451 21.40 -20.64 -3.81
N GLU A 452 21.65 -21.07 -5.05
CA GLU A 452 22.03 -22.44 -5.43
C GLU A 452 23.55 -22.63 -5.61
N SER A 453 24.36 -21.64 -5.22
CA SER A 453 25.82 -21.61 -5.39
C SER A 453 26.64 -22.81 -4.84
N ASN A 454 26.00 -23.77 -4.16
CA ASN A 454 26.59 -25.03 -3.73
C ASN A 454 26.53 -26.14 -4.80
N GLN A 455 25.63 -26.02 -5.77
CA GLN A 455 25.45 -26.95 -6.88
C GLN A 455 26.63 -26.94 -7.85
N LYS A 456 26.72 -27.99 -8.67
CA LYS A 456 27.83 -28.24 -9.59
C LYS A 456 27.38 -28.94 -10.87
N THR A 457 28.13 -28.71 -11.95
CA THR A 457 28.06 -29.53 -13.16
C THR A 457 28.20 -31.03 -12.82
N SER A 458 27.14 -31.78 -13.08
CA SER A 458 27.11 -33.25 -13.01
C SER A 458 27.53 -33.86 -14.35
N GLU A 459 26.97 -33.37 -15.47
CA GLU A 459 27.32 -33.82 -16.82
C GLU A 459 27.05 -32.75 -17.89
N PHE A 460 27.73 -32.85 -19.04
CA PHE A 460 27.32 -32.19 -20.29
C PHE A 460 26.71 -33.23 -21.22
N LEU A 461 25.43 -33.08 -21.56
CA LEU A 461 24.75 -33.92 -22.54
C LEU A 461 25.03 -33.37 -23.94
N ILE A 462 25.83 -34.11 -24.70
CA ILE A 462 26.33 -33.69 -26.00
C ILE A 462 25.79 -34.61 -27.10
N SER A 463 25.29 -34.03 -28.18
CA SER A 463 24.87 -34.77 -29.37
C SER A 463 25.27 -34.03 -30.65
N ILE A 464 25.62 -34.80 -31.69
CA ILE A 464 25.86 -34.25 -33.03
C ILE A 464 24.48 -34.03 -33.67
N ALA A 465 24.08 -32.76 -33.83
CA ALA A 465 22.79 -32.40 -34.40
C ALA A 465 22.79 -32.51 -35.93
N ASN A 466 23.91 -32.21 -36.56
CA ASN A 466 24.14 -32.40 -37.99
C ASN A 466 25.64 -32.56 -38.27
N ASP A 467 26.01 -33.55 -39.09
CA ASP A 467 27.36 -33.67 -39.67
C ASP A 467 27.20 -34.30 -41.08
N PRO A 468 26.88 -33.48 -42.09
CA PRO A 468 26.56 -33.97 -43.44
C PRO A 468 27.81 -34.37 -44.21
N ASP A 469 28.96 -33.80 -43.84
CA ASP A 469 30.25 -33.98 -44.50
C ASP A 469 31.11 -35.06 -43.80
N GLY A 470 30.66 -35.57 -42.65
CA GLY A 470 31.33 -36.63 -41.90
C GLY A 470 32.67 -36.19 -41.29
N ILE A 471 32.76 -34.93 -40.84
CA ILE A 471 34.02 -34.39 -40.31
C ILE A 471 34.32 -34.88 -38.89
N ILE A 472 33.31 -35.31 -38.12
CA ILE A 472 33.47 -35.81 -36.76
C ILE A 472 33.61 -37.33 -36.79
N HIS A 473 34.58 -37.87 -36.07
CA HIS A 473 34.73 -39.33 -35.91
C HIS A 473 33.47 -39.94 -35.28
N SER A 474 33.14 -41.19 -35.56
CA SER A 474 32.04 -41.91 -34.88
C SER A 474 32.58 -43.18 -34.22
N ASP A 475 33.03 -43.03 -32.98
CA ASP A 475 33.65 -44.13 -32.23
C ASP A 475 32.58 -45.05 -31.61
N ILE A 476 32.78 -46.36 -31.77
CA ILE A 476 31.87 -47.38 -31.25
C ILE A 476 32.11 -47.55 -29.73
N GLY A 477 31.55 -46.65 -28.93
CA GLY A 477 31.51 -46.81 -27.47
C GLY A 477 31.54 -45.53 -26.61
N GLY A 478 31.70 -44.35 -27.21
CA GLY A 478 31.73 -43.09 -26.45
C GLY A 478 31.73 -41.88 -27.38
N HIS A 479 31.14 -40.77 -26.92
CA HIS A 479 30.93 -39.57 -27.72
C HIS A 479 32.26 -39.02 -28.25
N SER A 480 32.33 -38.81 -29.56
CA SER A 480 33.51 -38.27 -30.27
C SER A 480 33.69 -36.76 -30.11
N VAL A 481 32.70 -36.10 -29.49
CA VAL A 481 32.77 -34.74 -28.94
C VAL A 481 32.39 -34.85 -27.47
N THR A 482 33.23 -34.33 -26.59
CA THR A 482 33.02 -34.29 -25.13
C THR A 482 33.42 -32.93 -24.58
N ILE A 483 32.85 -32.56 -23.44
CA ILE A 483 33.30 -31.44 -22.63
C ILE A 483 33.60 -32.01 -21.24
N ASP A 484 34.81 -31.77 -20.76
CA ASP A 484 35.20 -32.17 -19.41
C ASP A 484 34.50 -31.29 -18.36
N PRO A 485 33.77 -31.85 -17.38
CA PRO A 485 32.99 -31.07 -16.41
C PRO A 485 33.85 -30.43 -15.30
N GLU A 486 35.10 -30.86 -15.08
CA GLU A 486 35.99 -30.25 -14.10
C GLU A 486 36.81 -29.10 -14.71
N SER A 487 37.27 -29.25 -15.96
CA SER A 487 38.13 -28.28 -16.64
C SER A 487 37.43 -27.49 -17.77
N ASN A 488 36.11 -27.65 -17.93
CA ASN A 488 35.29 -27.06 -19.00
C ASN A 488 35.90 -27.22 -20.41
N ARG A 489 36.66 -28.31 -20.63
CA ARG A 489 37.50 -28.48 -21.82
C ARG A 489 36.75 -29.19 -22.94
N LEU A 490 36.60 -28.53 -24.07
CA LEU A 490 36.10 -29.16 -25.30
C LEU A 490 37.16 -30.12 -25.89
N GLN A 491 36.75 -31.34 -26.20
CA GLN A 491 37.56 -32.36 -26.85
C GLN A 491 36.77 -32.99 -27.99
N PHE A 492 37.36 -33.08 -29.18
CA PHE A 492 36.76 -33.75 -30.32
C PHE A 492 37.79 -34.45 -31.20
N SER A 493 37.35 -35.45 -31.97
CA SER A 493 38.18 -36.13 -32.97
C SER A 493 37.63 -35.90 -34.38
N LEU A 494 38.50 -35.47 -35.30
CA LEU A 494 38.15 -35.20 -36.70
C LEU A 494 38.52 -36.38 -37.61
N VAL A 495 37.73 -36.61 -38.66
CA VAL A 495 38.07 -37.57 -39.72
C VAL A 495 39.07 -36.93 -40.69
N SER A 496 40.25 -37.53 -40.78
CA SER A 496 41.31 -37.05 -41.68
C SER A 496 40.80 -36.94 -43.13
N GLY A 497 41.06 -35.80 -43.76
CA GLY A 497 40.72 -35.56 -45.16
C GLY A 497 39.24 -35.23 -45.43
N HIS A 498 38.43 -35.03 -44.40
CA HIS A 498 37.04 -34.56 -44.52
C HIS A 498 37.00 -33.05 -44.19
N TYR A 499 36.14 -32.31 -44.90
CA TYR A 499 36.00 -30.85 -44.80
C TYR A 499 34.52 -30.50 -44.87
N GLY A 500 34.10 -29.50 -44.10
CA GLY A 500 32.68 -29.19 -43.93
C GLY A 500 32.40 -28.59 -42.56
N THR A 501 31.13 -28.60 -42.15
CA THR A 501 30.68 -28.07 -40.86
C THR A 501 29.73 -29.04 -40.17
N ALA A 502 30.04 -29.38 -38.93
CA ALA A 502 29.16 -30.11 -38.03
C ALA A 502 28.59 -29.18 -36.96
N SER A 503 27.32 -29.35 -36.60
CA SER A 503 26.68 -28.65 -35.48
C SER A 503 26.50 -29.60 -34.30
N ILE A 504 26.93 -29.13 -33.13
CA ILE A 504 26.96 -29.87 -31.88
C ILE A 504 25.99 -29.21 -30.90
N SER A 505 25.03 -29.99 -30.41
CA SER A 505 24.10 -29.57 -29.38
C SER A 505 24.59 -29.99 -28.00
N VAL A 506 24.46 -29.08 -27.02
CA VAL A 506 24.91 -29.26 -25.63
C VAL A 506 23.80 -28.82 -24.68
N GLN A 507 23.56 -29.61 -23.63
CA GLN A 507 22.91 -29.17 -22.40
C GLN A 507 23.86 -29.42 -21.21
N LEU A 508 23.82 -28.54 -20.23
CA LEU A 508 24.42 -28.73 -18.92
C LEU A 508 23.39 -29.42 -18.01
N ARG A 509 23.83 -30.40 -17.22
CA ARG A 509 23.12 -30.89 -16.04
C ARG A 509 23.88 -30.55 -14.77
N ASP A 510 23.19 -29.98 -13.79
CA ASP A 510 23.69 -29.81 -12.41
C ASP A 510 23.50 -31.07 -11.54
N ASP A 511 23.77 -30.97 -10.24
CA ASP A 511 23.54 -31.99 -9.22
C ASP A 511 22.38 -31.70 -8.25
N GLY A 512 21.58 -30.65 -8.48
CA GLY A 512 20.37 -30.32 -7.72
C GLY A 512 19.19 -31.25 -8.00
N GLY A 513 19.08 -31.78 -9.22
CA GLY A 513 18.09 -32.79 -9.60
C GLY A 513 16.66 -32.25 -9.78
N THR A 514 15.68 -33.16 -9.94
CA THR A 514 14.32 -32.80 -10.44
C THR A 514 13.19 -33.00 -9.42
N THR A 515 13.46 -32.85 -8.13
CA THR A 515 12.44 -33.05 -7.08
C THR A 515 11.51 -31.83 -6.98
N ASN A 516 10.24 -32.04 -6.60
CA ASN A 516 9.19 -31.02 -6.44
C ASN A 516 8.91 -30.10 -7.66
N GLY A 517 9.48 -30.40 -8.83
CA GLY A 517 9.34 -29.58 -10.04
C GLY A 517 10.64 -28.93 -10.50
N GLY A 518 11.75 -29.12 -9.78
CA GLY A 518 13.04 -28.57 -10.15
C GLY A 518 13.59 -29.08 -11.48
N VAL A 519 14.49 -28.30 -12.07
CA VAL A 519 14.91 -28.41 -13.48
C VAL A 519 16.42 -28.56 -13.58
N ASP A 520 16.92 -29.79 -13.50
CA ASP A 520 18.36 -30.08 -13.54
C ASP A 520 19.03 -29.95 -14.92
N LEU A 521 18.37 -29.32 -15.91
CA LEU A 521 18.81 -29.32 -17.30
C LEU A 521 18.68 -27.95 -17.94
N SER A 522 19.79 -27.44 -18.47
CA SER A 522 19.82 -26.16 -19.18
C SER A 522 19.04 -26.19 -20.49
N GLN A 523 18.75 -25.01 -21.02
CA GLN A 523 18.36 -24.83 -22.42
C GLN A 523 19.40 -25.45 -23.37
N LEU A 524 18.92 -26.01 -24.48
CA LEU A 524 19.74 -26.61 -25.52
C LEU A 524 20.50 -25.52 -26.28
N GLN A 525 21.82 -25.47 -26.12
CA GLN A 525 22.68 -24.57 -26.89
C GLN A 525 23.38 -25.34 -28.02
N VAL A 526 23.81 -24.61 -29.05
CA VAL A 526 24.47 -25.19 -30.23
C VAL A 526 25.72 -24.40 -30.57
N PHE A 527 26.81 -25.11 -30.87
CA PHE A 527 28.01 -24.55 -31.50
C PHE A 527 28.37 -25.36 -32.73
N ASN A 528 29.13 -24.76 -33.64
CA ASN A 528 29.64 -25.41 -34.84
C ASN A 528 31.13 -25.73 -34.71
N ILE A 529 31.53 -26.82 -35.36
CA ILE A 529 32.91 -27.14 -35.70
C ILE A 529 33.01 -27.16 -37.21
N SER A 530 33.90 -26.35 -37.78
CA SER A 530 34.10 -26.16 -39.21
C SER A 530 35.53 -26.51 -39.57
N VAL A 531 35.72 -27.43 -40.53
CA VAL A 531 37.03 -27.79 -41.09
C VAL A 531 37.05 -27.29 -42.54
N PRO A 532 37.57 -26.07 -42.81
CA PRO A 532 37.65 -25.56 -44.16
C PRO A 532 38.62 -26.39 -45.00
N ILE A 533 38.33 -26.49 -46.30
CA ILE A 533 39.26 -27.08 -47.26
C ILE A 533 40.47 -26.13 -47.38
N PRO A 534 41.71 -26.58 -47.16
CA PRO A 534 42.85 -25.68 -47.12
C PRO A 534 43.36 -25.33 -48.52
N ASP A 535 43.82 -24.09 -48.65
CA ASP A 535 44.39 -23.54 -49.88
C ASP A 535 45.92 -23.52 -49.83
N TYR A 536 46.56 -24.24 -50.76
CA TYR A 536 48.01 -24.28 -50.93
C TYR A 536 48.47 -23.19 -51.89
N GLN A 537 49.54 -22.50 -51.52
CA GLN A 537 50.20 -21.50 -52.35
C GLN A 537 51.25 -22.15 -53.26
N PHE A 538 51.34 -21.63 -54.49
CA PHE A 538 52.42 -21.93 -55.42
C PHE A 538 53.39 -20.75 -55.47
N ILE A 539 54.67 -21.02 -55.22
CA ILE A 539 55.69 -19.98 -55.13
C ILE A 539 56.86 -20.32 -56.06
N ALA A 540 57.10 -19.45 -57.02
CA ALA A 540 58.22 -19.51 -57.94
C ALA A 540 59.34 -18.59 -57.47
N THR A 541 60.54 -19.13 -57.27
CA THR A 541 61.76 -18.32 -57.14
C THR A 541 62.44 -18.22 -58.50
N VAL A 542 62.60 -17.01 -59.03
CA VAL A 542 63.13 -16.81 -60.39
C VAL A 542 64.50 -16.15 -60.35
N SER A 543 65.46 -16.79 -61.04
CA SER A 543 66.84 -16.36 -61.14
C SER A 543 67.38 -16.45 -62.58
N GLY A 544 68.23 -15.48 -62.93
CA GLY A 544 68.97 -15.46 -64.19
C GLY A 544 68.33 -14.67 -65.33
N LEU A 545 67.25 -13.89 -65.12
CA LEU A 545 66.67 -13.07 -66.20
C LEU A 545 67.70 -12.07 -66.78
N PRO A 546 67.88 -12.02 -68.11
CA PRO A 546 68.52 -10.90 -68.78
C PRO A 546 67.57 -9.68 -68.78
N THR A 547 68.13 -8.47 -68.89
CA THR A 547 67.42 -7.20 -68.62
C THR A 547 66.33 -6.79 -69.62
N PHE A 548 65.91 -7.67 -70.54
CA PHE A 548 64.99 -7.32 -71.65
C PHE A 548 63.99 -8.40 -72.05
N GLU A 549 63.88 -9.53 -71.34
CA GLU A 549 62.86 -10.54 -71.63
C GLU A 549 61.89 -10.71 -70.45
N SER A 550 60.61 -10.92 -70.78
CA SER A 550 59.55 -11.21 -69.81
C SER A 550 58.77 -12.45 -70.25
N PHE A 551 58.51 -13.36 -69.32
CA PHE A 551 57.66 -14.52 -69.53
C PHE A 551 56.45 -14.50 -68.57
N SER A 552 55.55 -15.47 -68.70
CA SER A 552 54.49 -15.68 -67.72
C SER A 552 54.50 -17.10 -67.19
N LEU A 553 54.29 -17.27 -65.89
CA LEU A 553 53.98 -18.57 -65.32
C LEU A 553 52.47 -18.79 -65.34
N ARG A 554 52.07 -20.01 -65.66
CA ARG A 554 50.69 -20.46 -65.76
C ARG A 554 50.46 -21.64 -64.83
N LEU A 555 49.48 -21.52 -63.95
CA LEU A 555 49.03 -22.62 -63.09
C LEU A 555 47.81 -23.29 -63.74
N MET A 556 47.84 -24.62 -63.82
CA MET A 556 46.80 -25.44 -64.42
C MET A 556 46.33 -26.47 -63.39
N SER A 557 45.02 -26.66 -63.26
CA SER A 557 44.41 -27.63 -62.34
C SER A 557 43.09 -28.12 -62.93
N GLY A 558 42.87 -29.45 -62.95
CA GLY A 558 41.62 -30.05 -63.43
C GLY A 558 41.18 -29.63 -64.84
N GLY A 559 42.11 -29.21 -65.70
CA GLY A 559 41.81 -28.65 -67.03
C GLY A 559 41.38 -27.17 -67.05
N GLN A 560 41.25 -26.52 -65.90
CA GLN A 560 41.16 -25.06 -65.75
C GLN A 560 42.55 -24.44 -65.62
N THR A 561 42.69 -23.17 -65.97
CA THR A 561 43.99 -22.47 -65.85
C THR A 561 43.84 -21.14 -65.11
N GLN A 562 44.50 -21.03 -63.96
CA GLN A 562 44.51 -19.86 -63.11
C GLN A 562 45.74 -19.00 -63.39
N GLY A 563 45.51 -17.75 -63.80
CA GLY A 563 46.53 -16.71 -63.89
C GLY A 563 47.56 -16.88 -65.02
N LEU A 564 48.02 -15.74 -65.52
CA LEU A 564 49.34 -15.59 -66.12
C LEU A 564 50.06 -14.56 -65.27
N THR A 565 51.02 -14.99 -64.45
CA THR A 565 51.82 -14.06 -63.61
C THR A 565 52.99 -13.55 -64.45
N PRO A 566 53.02 -12.26 -64.86
CA PRO A 566 54.09 -11.74 -65.71
C PRO A 566 55.35 -11.51 -64.88
N ILE A 567 56.49 -12.01 -65.36
CA ILE A 567 57.78 -11.93 -64.68
C ILE A 567 58.78 -11.21 -65.58
N SER A 568 59.35 -10.12 -65.06
CA SER A 568 60.29 -9.23 -65.76
C SER A 568 61.52 -8.87 -64.92
N SER A 569 61.69 -9.52 -63.77
CA SER A 569 62.84 -9.37 -62.87
C SER A 569 63.09 -10.66 -62.09
N ASN A 570 64.31 -10.83 -61.56
CA ASN A 570 64.59 -11.88 -60.58
C ASN A 570 63.84 -11.57 -59.26
N GLY A 571 63.30 -12.59 -58.60
CA GLY A 571 62.51 -12.41 -57.38
C GLY A 571 61.69 -13.64 -57.00
N VAL A 572 60.90 -13.51 -55.94
CA VAL A 572 59.95 -14.53 -55.47
C VAL A 572 58.54 -14.11 -55.88
N TYR A 573 57.81 -15.00 -56.53
CA TYR A 573 56.49 -14.75 -57.10
C TYR A 573 55.49 -15.79 -56.61
N ASN A 574 54.41 -15.36 -55.95
CA ASN A 574 53.24 -16.21 -55.77
C ASN A 574 52.46 -16.23 -57.10
N ILE A 575 52.19 -17.44 -57.61
CA ILE A 575 51.56 -17.63 -58.93
C ILE A 575 50.10 -18.10 -58.85
N GLY A 576 49.58 -18.34 -57.64
CA GLY A 576 48.21 -18.77 -57.42
C GLY A 576 48.04 -19.64 -56.16
N GLN A 577 46.78 -19.92 -55.87
CA GLN A 577 46.38 -20.84 -54.79
C GLN A 577 45.51 -21.96 -55.37
N LEU A 578 45.65 -23.18 -54.85
CA LEU A 578 44.78 -24.31 -55.13
C LEU A 578 44.38 -25.03 -53.85
N THR A 579 43.12 -25.44 -53.83
CA THR A 579 42.51 -26.20 -52.75
C THR A 579 42.98 -27.67 -52.78
N LEU A 580 43.13 -28.27 -51.59
CA LEU A 580 43.55 -29.67 -51.35
C LEU A 580 42.86 -30.70 -52.25
N GLY A 581 43.64 -31.64 -52.79
CA GLY A 581 43.16 -32.70 -53.70
C GLY A 581 43.17 -32.33 -55.18
N SER A 582 43.57 -31.11 -55.54
CA SER A 582 43.79 -30.71 -56.92
C SER A 582 45.04 -31.36 -57.52
N ASP A 583 44.90 -32.04 -58.67
CA ASP A 583 46.01 -32.28 -59.59
C ASP A 583 46.46 -30.95 -60.20
N TYR A 584 47.77 -30.73 -60.30
CA TYR A 584 48.33 -29.47 -60.80
C TYR A 584 49.42 -29.66 -61.86
N ALA A 585 49.54 -28.66 -62.72
CA ALA A 585 50.70 -28.46 -63.58
C ALA A 585 51.05 -26.97 -63.67
N VAL A 586 52.32 -26.63 -63.49
CA VAL A 586 52.86 -25.29 -63.71
C VAL A 586 53.67 -25.29 -65.00
N SER A 587 53.46 -24.30 -65.87
CA SER A 587 54.17 -24.18 -67.14
C SER A 587 54.61 -22.74 -67.41
N ILE A 588 55.69 -22.56 -68.17
CA ILE A 588 56.11 -21.26 -68.71
C ILE A 588 55.32 -21.01 -70.00
N ASP A 589 54.34 -20.11 -69.96
CA ASP A 589 53.57 -19.73 -71.15
C ASP A 589 54.36 -18.73 -72.00
N GLY A 590 54.38 -18.96 -73.31
CA GLY A 590 55.28 -18.31 -74.27
C GLY A 590 56.27 -19.25 -74.98
N ALA A 591 56.40 -20.50 -74.55
CA ALA A 591 57.31 -21.48 -75.15
C ALA A 591 56.59 -22.53 -76.02
N THR A 592 56.45 -22.27 -77.32
CA THR A 592 56.34 -23.38 -78.29
C THR A 592 57.67 -24.13 -78.33
N ALA A 593 57.73 -25.28 -77.65
CA ALA A 593 58.77 -26.31 -77.74
C ALA A 593 60.20 -25.83 -78.11
N GLY A 594 60.94 -25.36 -77.10
CA GLY A 594 62.42 -25.32 -77.15
C GLY A 594 63.09 -24.02 -77.61
N ALA A 595 62.58 -22.84 -77.24
CA ALA A 595 63.14 -21.56 -77.72
C ALA A 595 63.28 -20.41 -76.69
N THR A 596 63.23 -20.68 -75.38
CA THR A 596 63.62 -19.71 -74.33
C THR A 596 64.51 -20.39 -73.29
N GLY A 597 65.53 -19.69 -72.77
CA GLY A 597 66.58 -20.25 -71.91
C GLY A 597 66.16 -20.65 -70.50
N CYS A 598 64.86 -20.69 -70.20
CA CYS A 598 64.33 -20.90 -68.86
C CYS A 598 63.90 -22.37 -68.62
N THR A 599 64.25 -22.88 -67.45
CA THR A 599 63.87 -24.22 -66.96
C THR A 599 63.15 -24.11 -65.62
N ILE A 600 62.14 -24.94 -65.41
CA ILE A 600 61.54 -25.14 -64.07
C ILE A 600 62.28 -26.31 -63.42
N ASP A 601 62.65 -26.13 -62.15
CA ASP A 601 63.36 -27.12 -61.34
C ASP A 601 62.70 -27.20 -59.94
N ASP A 602 62.31 -28.40 -59.52
CA ASP A 602 61.86 -28.69 -58.16
C ASP A 602 62.99 -29.43 -57.43
N SER A 603 63.13 -29.12 -56.15
CA SER A 603 64.19 -29.50 -55.21
C SER A 603 64.48 -31.00 -55.03
N GLY A 604 63.87 -31.87 -55.83
CA GLY A 604 64.04 -33.33 -55.79
C GLY A 604 64.17 -34.04 -57.15
N ASP A 605 64.05 -33.38 -58.32
CA ASP A 605 64.28 -34.03 -59.62
C ASP A 605 65.78 -33.94 -60.03
N SER A 606 66.24 -34.92 -60.80
CA SER A 606 67.61 -35.01 -61.32
C SER A 606 67.68 -34.84 -62.85
N ASN A 607 66.57 -34.49 -63.50
CA ASN A 607 66.48 -34.38 -64.96
C ASN A 607 65.77 -33.09 -65.42
N PRO A 608 66.50 -31.98 -65.67
CA PRO A 608 65.91 -30.70 -66.04
C PRO A 608 65.34 -30.74 -67.47
N GLY A 609 64.02 -30.92 -67.61
CA GLY A 609 63.39 -31.18 -68.91
C GLY A 609 62.01 -30.52 -69.10
N ASN A 610 61.88 -29.74 -70.17
CA ASN A 610 60.63 -29.26 -70.80
C ASN A 610 59.84 -28.11 -70.13
N GLY A 611 60.25 -27.55 -69.00
CA GLY A 611 59.63 -26.30 -68.49
C GLY A 611 58.18 -26.44 -68.04
N ILE A 612 57.82 -27.65 -67.59
CA ILE A 612 56.55 -27.98 -66.93
C ILE A 612 56.88 -28.74 -65.64
N LEU A 613 56.22 -28.38 -64.54
CA LEU A 613 56.23 -29.10 -63.27
C LEU A 613 54.83 -29.67 -63.03
N GLU A 614 54.69 -30.97 -62.87
CA GLU A 614 53.41 -31.65 -62.63
C GLU A 614 53.40 -32.33 -61.26
N GLY A 615 52.23 -32.37 -60.61
CA GLY A 615 52.06 -33.08 -59.35
C GLY A 615 50.60 -33.41 -59.06
N THR A 616 50.39 -34.36 -58.16
CA THR A 616 49.06 -34.85 -57.76
C THR A 616 48.97 -34.85 -56.24
N ASN A 617 47.76 -34.67 -55.69
CA ASN A 617 47.50 -34.73 -54.24
C ASN A 617 48.41 -33.79 -53.41
N LEU A 618 48.27 -32.47 -53.64
CA LEU A 618 48.89 -31.44 -52.81
C LEU A 618 48.74 -31.72 -51.31
N ASN A 619 49.80 -31.59 -50.54
CA ASN A 619 49.80 -31.72 -49.08
C ASN A 619 50.63 -30.63 -48.36
N ALA A 620 51.24 -29.72 -49.14
CA ALA A 620 52.03 -28.58 -48.67
C ALA A 620 52.08 -27.52 -49.78
N ASN A 621 52.52 -26.29 -49.44
CA ASN A 621 52.82 -25.25 -50.43
C ASN A 621 53.94 -25.72 -51.37
N VAL A 622 53.77 -25.51 -52.67
CA VAL A 622 54.74 -25.94 -53.69
C VAL A 622 55.69 -24.80 -54.00
N ASN A 623 56.95 -24.97 -53.59
CA ASN A 623 58.05 -24.06 -53.89
C ASN A 623 58.92 -24.66 -54.99
N PHE A 624 59.16 -23.92 -56.06
CA PHE A 624 60.06 -24.35 -57.13
C PHE A 624 60.90 -23.19 -57.67
N THR A 625 61.96 -23.52 -58.41
CA THR A 625 62.88 -22.54 -58.98
C THR A 625 62.67 -22.44 -60.49
N VAL A 626 62.74 -21.23 -61.05
CA VAL A 626 62.83 -20.99 -62.49
C VAL A 626 64.20 -20.40 -62.80
N ASN A 627 65.02 -21.18 -63.49
CA ASN A 627 66.39 -20.80 -63.85
C ASN A 627 66.44 -20.44 -65.34
N CYS A 628 66.70 -19.17 -65.64
CA CYS A 628 66.91 -18.66 -66.99
C CYS A 628 68.41 -18.48 -67.29
N LEU A 629 68.83 -18.89 -68.49
CA LEU A 629 70.21 -18.79 -69.02
C LEU A 629 70.32 -17.76 -70.15
#